data_AF-A0A2I4D5H1-F1
#
_entry.id   AF-A0A2I4D5H1-F1
#
_cell.length_a   1.000
_cell.length_b   1.000
_cell.length_c   1.000
_cell.angle_alpha   90.00
_cell.angle_beta   90.00
_cell.angle_gamma   90.00
#
_symmetry.space_group_name_H-M   'P 1'
#
loop_
_entity.id
_entity.type
_entity.pdbx_description
1 polymer ?
#
loop_
_entity_poly.entity_id
_entity_poly.type
_entity_poly.pdbx_seq_one_letter_code
_entity_poly.pdbx_strand_id
1 'polypeptide(L)'
;MMKMSPLSGVDMDTGGDRESTLTRDDCLCPVCLEIFMEPVTLPCTHTFCKTCFLESVDKSTLCCPLCRKRVSTWARLNSRRNTLVDQQLWTRIQNSFPQQCQRRLSGQDTDDEYHPVSGGPRVSRPGELRQEYEDEVTKLMEERRAQDEEEKRASEELIQKLLMEEEELLQEERRSKDEDEQLARQLSNQLVSA
;
A
#
# COMPACT_ATOMS: atom_id res chain seq x y z
N MET A 1 26.12 3.37 16.65
CA MET A 1 25.61 4.23 17.74
C MET A 1 24.59 5.20 17.15
N MET A 2 23.31 4.81 17.18
CA MET A 2 22.20 5.62 16.69
C MET A 2 21.83 6.67 17.75
N LYS A 3 21.83 7.95 17.39
CA LYS A 3 21.31 9.04 18.22
C LYS A 3 19.84 9.25 17.87
N MET A 4 18.95 8.77 18.74
CA MET A 4 17.52 9.10 18.70
C MET A 4 17.31 10.34 19.58
N SER A 5 16.75 11.40 19.00
CA SER A 5 16.34 12.61 19.73
C SER A 5 14.98 12.39 20.40
N PRO A 6 14.67 13.05 21.54
CA PRO A 6 13.47 12.78 22.32
C PRO A 6 12.24 13.52 21.77
N LEU A 7 11.12 12.82 21.67
CA LEU A 7 9.81 13.40 21.41
C LEU A 7 9.30 14.13 22.67
N SER A 8 9.10 15.43 22.55
CA SER A 8 8.51 16.29 23.57
C SER A 8 6.99 16.28 23.51
N GLY A 9 6.36 16.06 24.67
CA GLY A 9 5.13 16.74 25.11
C GLY A 9 3.83 16.36 24.42
N VAL A 10 3.08 15.43 25.01
CA VAL A 10 1.63 15.35 24.81
C VAL A 10 0.98 16.20 25.90
N ASP A 11 0.43 17.35 25.51
CA ASP A 11 -0.45 18.12 26.38
C ASP A 11 -1.87 17.55 26.26
N MET A 12 -2.34 17.03 27.38
CA MET A 12 -3.69 16.56 27.62
C MET A 12 -4.51 17.76 28.06
N ASP A 13 -5.28 18.37 27.15
CA ASP A 13 -6.19 19.46 27.51
C ASP A 13 -7.60 18.94 27.77
N THR A 14 -8.02 19.30 28.97
CA THR A 14 -9.29 19.20 29.66
C THR A 14 -10.50 19.66 28.86
N GLY A 15 -11.64 18.99 29.12
CA GLY A 15 -12.93 19.36 28.56
C GLY A 15 -13.34 20.79 28.89
N GLY A 16 -13.72 21.51 27.84
CA GLY A 16 -14.47 22.77 27.89
C GLY A 16 -15.55 22.72 26.81
N ASP A 17 -16.75 23.20 27.14
CA ASP A 17 -17.92 23.28 26.28
C ASP A 17 -17.59 23.83 24.88
N ARG A 18 -17.57 22.94 23.89
CA ARG A 18 -17.29 23.26 22.49
C ARG A 18 -18.59 23.53 21.77
N GLU A 19 -18.97 24.80 21.66
CA GLU A 19 -19.63 25.27 20.45
C GLU A 19 -18.61 25.05 19.32
N SER A 20 -18.70 23.90 18.64
CA SER A 20 -17.77 23.52 17.57
C SER A 20 -17.87 24.56 16.47
N THR A 21 -16.89 25.46 16.40
CA THR A 21 -16.72 26.39 15.27
C THR A 21 -16.57 25.57 14.00
N LEU A 22 -17.56 25.64 13.12
CA LEU A 22 -17.52 24.94 11.84
C LEU A 22 -16.35 25.49 11.01
N THR A 23 -15.46 24.62 10.55
CA THR A 23 -14.43 25.03 9.59
C THR A 23 -15.01 25.03 8.18
N ARG A 24 -14.35 25.72 7.25
CA ARG A 24 -14.78 25.75 5.85
C ARG A 24 -14.85 24.34 5.27
N ASP A 25 -13.84 23.52 5.54
CA ASP A 25 -13.71 22.16 5.00
C ASP A 25 -14.82 21.22 5.52
N ASP A 26 -15.29 21.42 6.76
CA ASP A 26 -16.42 20.68 7.34
C ASP A 26 -17.76 20.99 6.63
N CYS A 27 -17.83 22.09 5.90
CA CYS A 27 -19.05 22.60 5.27
C CYS A 27 -19.08 22.43 3.75
N LEU A 28 -18.15 21.67 3.16
CA LEU A 28 -18.09 21.44 1.71
C LEU A 28 -18.85 20.18 1.31
N CYS A 29 -19.61 20.29 0.23
CA CYS A 29 -20.30 19.16 -0.35
C CYS A 29 -19.34 18.26 -1.14
N PRO A 30 -19.26 16.96 -0.84
CA PRO A 30 -18.32 16.06 -1.52
C PRO A 30 -18.68 15.77 -2.99
N VAL A 31 -19.83 16.22 -3.47
CA VAL A 31 -20.29 16.03 -4.86
C VAL A 31 -19.92 17.22 -5.74
N CYS A 32 -20.21 18.44 -5.29
CA CYS A 32 -19.92 19.65 -6.06
C CYS A 32 -18.69 20.43 -5.55
N LEU A 33 -18.08 19.99 -4.45
CA LEU A 33 -16.92 20.60 -3.77
C LEU A 33 -17.11 22.04 -3.28
N GLU A 34 -18.37 22.50 -3.22
CA GLU A 34 -18.77 23.83 -2.76
C GLU A 34 -19.48 23.80 -1.41
N ILE A 35 -19.54 24.95 -0.72
CA ILE A 35 -20.22 25.07 0.59
C ILE A 35 -21.65 24.56 0.51
N PHE A 36 -22.13 23.72 1.44
CA PHE A 36 -23.47 23.13 1.36
C PHE A 36 -24.57 24.17 1.10
N MET A 37 -25.51 23.84 0.21
CA MET A 37 -26.77 24.57 0.01
C MET A 37 -27.92 23.65 0.34
N GLU A 38 -28.76 24.06 1.28
CA GLU A 38 -29.85 23.22 1.81
C GLU A 38 -29.34 21.79 2.13
N PRO A 39 -28.42 21.63 3.11
CA PRO A 39 -27.76 20.36 3.39
C PRO A 39 -28.77 19.25 3.68
N VAL A 40 -28.58 18.09 3.04
CA VAL A 40 -29.35 16.86 3.23
C VAL A 40 -28.43 15.83 3.86
N THR A 41 -28.66 15.53 5.13
CA THR A 41 -27.88 14.54 5.89
C THR A 41 -28.57 13.19 5.84
N LEU A 42 -27.91 12.22 5.21
CA LEU A 42 -28.43 10.86 5.09
C LEU A 42 -28.33 10.10 6.43
N PRO A 43 -29.10 9.01 6.62
CA PRO A 43 -28.99 8.15 7.81
C PRO A 43 -27.60 7.53 8.00
N CYS A 44 -26.79 7.49 6.94
CA CYS A 44 -25.39 7.07 6.99
C CYS A 44 -24.43 8.19 7.37
N THR A 45 -24.94 9.31 7.90
CA THR A 45 -24.23 10.52 8.39
C THR A 45 -23.49 11.34 7.34
N HIS A 46 -23.61 11.00 6.06
CA HIS A 46 -23.04 11.81 4.98
C HIS A 46 -24.02 12.90 4.54
N THR A 47 -23.49 14.11 4.33
CA THR A 47 -24.26 15.30 3.96
C THR A 47 -23.96 15.73 2.53
N PHE A 48 -24.98 16.19 1.82
CA PHE A 48 -24.90 16.69 0.44
C PHE A 48 -25.75 17.95 0.28
N CYS A 49 -25.53 18.74 -0.77
CA CYS A 49 -26.51 19.77 -1.13
C CYS A 49 -27.82 19.11 -1.57
N LYS A 50 -28.96 19.77 -1.36
CA LYS A 50 -30.26 19.26 -1.83
C LYS A 50 -30.27 18.97 -3.33
N THR A 51 -29.70 19.86 -4.14
CA THR A 51 -29.56 19.66 -5.59
C THR A 51 -28.71 18.43 -5.92
N CYS A 52 -27.52 18.33 -5.31
CA CYS A 52 -26.63 17.17 -5.46
C CYS A 52 -27.32 15.87 -5.03
N PHE A 53 -28.09 15.87 -3.94
CA PHE A 53 -28.87 14.72 -3.51
C PHE A 53 -29.94 14.33 -4.53
N LEU A 54 -30.71 15.29 -5.05
CA LEU A 54 -31.75 15.04 -6.04
C LEU A 54 -31.18 14.45 -7.34
N GLU A 55 -30.00 14.89 -7.77
CA GLU A 55 -29.33 14.41 -8.98
C GLU A 55 -28.63 13.06 -8.79
N SER A 56 -27.84 12.92 -7.72
CA SER A 56 -26.96 11.75 -7.52
C SER A 56 -27.59 10.62 -6.72
N VAL A 57 -28.67 10.88 -5.98
CA VAL A 57 -29.31 9.88 -5.12
C VAL A 57 -30.73 9.62 -5.56
N ASP A 58 -31.57 10.64 -5.67
CA ASP A 58 -33.01 10.47 -5.93
C ASP A 58 -33.30 10.00 -7.37
N LYS A 59 -32.60 10.58 -8.36
CA LYS A 59 -32.82 10.29 -9.80
C LYS A 59 -32.01 9.11 -10.34
N SER A 60 -31.06 8.55 -9.60
CA SER A 60 -30.14 7.53 -10.13
C SER A 60 -30.09 6.26 -9.27
N THR A 61 -29.25 6.24 -8.23
CA THR A 61 -28.87 4.99 -7.55
C THR A 61 -29.66 4.69 -6.29
N LEU A 62 -30.38 5.68 -5.73
CA LEU A 62 -31.02 5.62 -4.41
C LEU A 62 -30.08 5.15 -3.27
N CYS A 63 -28.78 5.36 -3.47
CA CYS A 63 -27.70 5.01 -2.56
C CYS A 63 -26.86 6.25 -2.24
N CYS A 64 -26.23 6.26 -1.07
CA CYS A 64 -25.28 7.29 -0.71
C CYS A 64 -24.05 7.27 -1.65
N PRO A 65 -23.63 8.41 -2.25
CA PRO A 65 -22.45 8.48 -3.11
C PRO A 65 -21.13 8.10 -2.43
N LEU A 66 -21.01 8.31 -1.11
CA LEU A 66 -19.78 8.06 -0.36
C LEU A 66 -19.64 6.62 0.13
N CYS A 67 -20.69 6.07 0.75
CA CYS A 67 -20.62 4.75 1.40
C CYS A 67 -21.50 3.68 0.75
N ARG A 68 -22.21 4.02 -0.33
CA ARG A 68 -23.11 3.12 -1.10
C ARG A 68 -24.25 2.50 -0.30
N LYS A 69 -24.51 2.94 0.93
CA LYS A 69 -25.68 2.51 1.72
C LYS A 69 -26.97 2.97 1.04
N ARG A 70 -27.95 2.07 0.91
CA ARG A 70 -29.28 2.35 0.32
C ARG A 70 -30.06 3.31 1.22
N VAL A 71 -30.63 4.36 0.62
CA VAL A 71 -31.41 5.41 1.32
C VAL A 71 -32.81 5.63 0.74
N SER A 72 -33.25 4.78 -0.20
CA SER A 72 -34.52 4.90 -0.93
C SER A 72 -35.76 5.16 -0.05
N THR A 73 -35.91 4.42 1.05
CA THR A 73 -37.08 4.54 1.94
C THR A 73 -37.06 5.86 2.70
N TRP A 74 -35.90 6.23 3.22
CA TRP A 74 -35.69 7.49 3.93
C TRP A 74 -35.90 8.69 2.99
N ALA A 75 -35.33 8.64 1.79
CA ALA A 75 -35.48 9.66 0.76
C ALA A 75 -36.96 9.92 0.46
N ARG A 76 -37.71 8.86 0.10
CA ARG A 76 -39.13 8.97 -0.22
C ARG A 76 -39.97 9.55 0.93
N LEU A 77 -39.69 9.14 2.17
CA LEU A 77 -40.44 9.61 3.34
C LEU A 77 -40.19 11.09 3.61
N ASN A 78 -38.92 11.52 3.60
CA ASN A 78 -38.53 12.88 3.89
C ASN A 78 -38.87 13.84 2.74
N SER A 79 -38.85 13.37 1.48
CA SER A 79 -39.39 14.14 0.34
C SER A 79 -40.87 14.45 0.54
N ARG A 80 -41.69 13.47 0.95
CA ARG A 80 -43.13 13.66 1.19
C ARG A 80 -43.43 14.56 2.38
N ARG A 81 -42.63 14.48 3.44
CA ARG A 81 -42.78 15.30 4.64
C ARG A 81 -42.14 16.68 4.51
N ASN A 82 -41.44 16.94 3.41
CA ASN A 82 -40.64 18.15 3.20
C ASN A 82 -39.59 18.37 4.30
N THR A 83 -38.97 17.28 4.77
CA THR A 83 -37.97 17.25 5.86
C THR A 83 -36.60 16.74 5.40
N LEU A 84 -36.29 16.85 4.11
CA LEU A 84 -34.99 16.43 3.57
C LEU A 84 -33.83 17.29 4.09
N VAL A 85 -34.07 18.59 4.25
CA VAL A 85 -33.04 19.56 4.62
C VAL A 85 -32.83 19.51 6.13
N ASP A 86 -31.58 19.34 6.55
CA ASP A 86 -31.16 19.54 7.93
C ASP A 86 -31.16 21.05 8.22
N GLN A 87 -32.26 21.52 8.78
CA GLN A 87 -32.46 22.94 9.05
C GLN A 87 -31.48 23.48 10.11
N GLN A 88 -31.07 22.66 11.08
CA GLN A 88 -30.14 23.08 12.12
C GLN A 88 -28.74 23.27 11.54
N LEU A 89 -28.27 22.30 10.76
CA LEU A 89 -27.00 22.42 10.05
C LEU A 89 -27.04 23.58 9.06
N TRP A 90 -28.16 23.76 8.35
CA TRP A 90 -28.30 24.85 7.39
C TRP A 90 -28.16 26.22 8.05
N THR A 91 -28.86 26.46 9.17
CA THR A 91 -28.74 27.71 9.92
C THR A 91 -27.32 27.96 10.43
N ARG A 92 -26.63 26.93 10.92
CA ARG A 92 -25.23 27.06 11.37
C ARG A 92 -24.28 27.43 10.23
N ILE A 93 -24.45 26.84 9.05
CA ILE A 93 -23.66 27.15 7.86
C ILE A 93 -23.92 28.59 7.40
N GLN A 94 -25.19 29.01 7.34
CA GLN A 94 -25.56 30.38 6.96
C GLN A 94 -24.98 31.43 7.92
N ASN A 95 -24.98 31.15 9.23
CA ASN A 95 -24.43 32.05 10.23
C ASN A 95 -22.89 32.13 10.16
N SER A 96 -22.23 31.00 9.87
CA SER A 96 -20.77 30.91 9.86
C SER A 96 -20.16 31.41 8.54
N PHE A 97 -20.86 31.23 7.41
CA PHE A 97 -20.36 31.49 6.06
C PHE A 97 -21.38 32.24 5.17
N PRO A 98 -21.90 33.40 5.60
CA PRO A 98 -22.96 34.11 4.89
C PRO A 98 -22.54 34.57 3.49
N GLN A 99 -21.30 35.01 3.31
CA GLN A 99 -20.78 35.49 2.03
C GLN A 99 -20.71 34.36 0.99
N GLN A 100 -20.26 33.17 1.40
CA GLN A 100 -20.15 32.00 0.54
C GLN A 100 -21.53 31.49 0.11
N CYS A 101 -22.49 31.43 1.05
CA CYS A 101 -23.89 31.12 0.72
C CYS A 101 -24.50 32.15 -0.24
N GLN A 102 -24.19 33.44 -0.08
CA GLN A 102 -24.68 34.50 -0.97
C GLN A 102 -24.10 34.39 -2.38
N ARG A 103 -22.78 34.15 -2.51
CA ARG A 103 -22.14 33.92 -3.83
C ARG A 103 -22.79 32.78 -4.57
N ARG A 104 -23.03 31.68 -3.85
CA ARG A 104 -23.69 30.49 -4.36
C ARG A 104 -25.13 30.70 -4.79
N LEU A 105 -25.91 31.49 -4.05
CA LEU A 105 -27.25 31.91 -4.44
C LEU A 105 -27.25 32.84 -5.67
N SER A 106 -26.21 33.66 -5.83
CA SER A 106 -26.08 34.62 -6.93
C SER A 106 -25.53 34.03 -8.23
N GLY A 107 -25.13 32.75 -8.23
CA GLY A 107 -24.53 32.09 -9.40
C GLY A 107 -23.10 32.58 -9.70
N GLN A 108 -22.43 33.20 -8.72
CA GLN A 108 -21.04 33.67 -8.82
C GLN A 108 -20.03 32.61 -8.33
N ASP A 109 -20.41 31.33 -8.33
CA ASP A 109 -19.53 30.22 -7.95
C ASP A 109 -18.45 29.91 -9.02
N THR A 110 -18.45 30.63 -10.14
CA THR A 110 -17.48 30.44 -11.20
C THR A 110 -16.25 31.35 -11.02
N ASP A 111 -15.13 30.65 -10.86
CA ASP A 111 -13.74 31.02 -11.15
C ASP A 111 -12.88 31.71 -10.07
N ASP A 112 -11.72 31.07 -9.85
CA ASP A 112 -10.41 31.66 -9.50
C ASP A 112 -9.99 31.88 -8.04
N GLU A 113 -10.47 31.09 -7.08
CA GLU A 113 -9.66 30.83 -5.87
C GLU A 113 -9.56 29.32 -5.59
N TYR A 114 -8.77 28.65 -6.42
CA TYR A 114 -8.01 27.48 -5.98
C TYR A 114 -7.09 27.95 -4.85
N HIS A 115 -7.59 28.02 -3.62
CA HIS A 115 -6.72 27.98 -2.45
C HIS A 115 -6.09 26.58 -2.48
N PRO A 116 -4.79 26.44 -2.80
CA PRO A 116 -4.16 25.16 -2.68
C PRO A 116 -4.26 24.80 -1.22
N VAL A 117 -4.98 23.71 -0.90
CA VAL A 117 -4.78 23.01 0.36
C VAL A 117 -3.27 22.83 0.47
N SER A 118 -2.65 23.49 1.44
CA SER A 118 -1.19 23.52 1.56
C SER A 118 -0.70 22.08 1.73
N GLY A 119 -0.15 21.54 0.64
CA GLY A 119 0.31 20.16 0.52
C GLY A 119 -0.69 19.26 -0.22
N GLY A 120 -0.70 19.35 -1.56
CA GLY A 120 -1.26 18.27 -2.38
C GLY A 120 -0.54 16.94 -2.10
N PRO A 121 -1.13 15.78 -2.44
CA PRO A 121 -0.47 14.49 -2.30
C PRO A 121 0.92 14.55 -2.93
N ARG A 122 1.97 14.21 -2.17
CA ARG A 122 3.32 14.10 -2.71
C ARG A 122 3.35 12.95 -3.70
N VAL A 123 3.37 13.27 -5.00
CA VAL A 123 3.55 12.30 -6.07
C VAL A 123 5.02 12.20 -6.46
N SER A 124 5.44 11.02 -6.90
CA SER A 124 6.77 10.82 -7.48
C SER A 124 6.93 11.68 -8.73
N ARG A 125 8.15 12.17 -8.97
CA ARG A 125 8.47 12.87 -10.21
C ARG A 125 8.37 11.89 -11.38
N PRO A 126 8.03 12.36 -12.59
CA PRO A 126 8.06 11.52 -13.78
C PRO A 126 9.41 10.81 -13.92
N GLY A 127 9.41 9.47 -13.93
CA GLY A 127 10.61 8.65 -14.07
C GLY A 127 11.28 8.20 -12.76
N GLU A 128 10.99 8.80 -11.61
CA GLU A 128 11.60 8.43 -10.32
C GLU A 128 11.31 6.96 -9.95
N LEU A 129 10.04 6.55 -10.08
CA LEU A 129 9.64 5.15 -9.85
C LEU A 129 10.23 4.17 -10.87
N ARG A 130 10.46 4.62 -12.12
CA ARG A 130 11.09 3.79 -13.15
C ARG A 130 12.54 3.52 -12.80
N GLN A 131 13.26 4.56 -12.38
CA GLN A 131 14.65 4.47 -11.97
C GLN A 131 14.81 3.52 -10.77
N GLU A 132 13.98 3.67 -9.73
CA GLU A 132 13.98 2.76 -8.58
C GLU A 132 13.78 1.30 -9.00
N TYR A 133 12.85 1.04 -9.93
CA TYR A 133 12.62 -0.30 -10.46
C TYR A 133 13.82 -0.85 -11.24
N GLU A 134 14.41 -0.05 -12.13
CA GLU A 134 15.55 -0.46 -12.96
C GLU A 134 16.80 -0.75 -12.10
N ASP A 135 17.03 0.06 -11.06
CA ASP A 135 18.11 -0.13 -10.08
C ASP A 135 17.91 -1.44 -9.30
N GLU A 136 16.68 -1.70 -8.81
CA GLU A 136 16.39 -2.92 -8.06
C GLU A 136 16.49 -4.17 -8.94
N VAL A 137 16.04 -4.09 -10.21
CA VAL A 137 16.20 -5.19 -11.18
C VAL A 137 17.68 -5.49 -11.40
N THR A 138 18.50 -4.46 -11.60
CA THR A 138 19.95 -4.61 -11.83
C THR A 138 20.62 -5.28 -10.64
N LYS A 139 20.33 -4.80 -9.43
CA LYS A 139 20.85 -5.37 -8.19
C LYS A 139 20.49 -6.86 -8.04
N LEU A 140 19.22 -7.22 -8.26
CA LEU A 140 18.77 -8.62 -8.18
C LEU A 140 19.47 -9.51 -9.22
N MET A 141 19.74 -9.01 -10.42
CA MET A 141 20.48 -9.75 -11.44
C MET A 141 21.94 -9.98 -11.04
N GLU A 142 22.60 -8.99 -10.46
CA GLU A 142 23.98 -9.10 -9.96
C GLU A 142 24.08 -10.08 -8.80
N GLU A 143 23.15 -10.01 -7.84
CA GLU A 143 23.07 -10.94 -6.72
C GLU A 143 22.88 -12.39 -7.20
N ARG A 144 21.99 -12.61 -8.16
CA ARG A 144 21.77 -13.94 -8.77
C ARG A 144 23.04 -14.45 -9.44
N ARG A 145 23.68 -13.61 -10.24
CA ARG A 145 24.92 -13.98 -10.92
C ARG A 145 26.02 -14.36 -9.92
N ALA A 146 26.16 -13.62 -8.82
CA ALA A 146 27.14 -13.92 -7.78
C ALA A 146 26.85 -15.28 -7.10
N GLN A 147 25.57 -15.59 -6.84
CA GLN A 147 25.16 -16.89 -6.30
C GLN A 147 25.50 -18.03 -7.28
N ASP A 148 25.19 -17.86 -8.56
CA ASP A 148 25.46 -18.87 -9.58
C ASP A 148 26.98 -19.11 -9.74
N GLU A 149 27.79 -18.06 -9.66
CA GLU A 149 29.26 -18.15 -9.69
C GLU A 149 29.82 -18.86 -8.44
N GLU A 150 29.25 -18.60 -7.27
CA GLU A 150 29.63 -19.28 -6.03
C GLU A 150 29.22 -20.76 -6.02
N GLU A 151 27.99 -21.09 -6.44
CA GLU A 151 27.52 -22.46 -6.59
C GLU A 151 28.40 -23.22 -7.58
N LYS A 152 28.72 -22.60 -8.72
CA LYS A 152 29.61 -23.18 -9.72
C LYS A 152 30.99 -23.46 -9.13
N ARG A 153 31.58 -22.50 -8.41
CA ARG A 153 32.89 -22.70 -7.76
C ARG A 153 32.84 -23.85 -6.74
N ALA A 154 31.83 -23.88 -5.89
CA ALA A 154 31.66 -24.95 -4.91
C ALA A 154 31.47 -26.33 -5.58
N SER A 155 30.72 -26.36 -6.69
CA SER A 155 30.54 -27.57 -7.50
C SER A 155 31.86 -28.03 -8.12
N GLU A 156 32.64 -27.13 -8.70
CA GLU A 156 33.95 -27.43 -9.28
C GLU A 156 34.94 -27.96 -8.23
N GLU A 157 35.01 -27.33 -7.05
CA GLU A 157 35.83 -27.80 -5.94
C GLU A 157 35.42 -29.20 -5.46
N LEU A 158 34.11 -29.46 -5.36
CA LEU A 158 33.59 -30.77 -4.98
C LEU A 158 33.94 -31.84 -6.02
N ILE A 159 33.78 -31.52 -7.31
CA ILE A 159 34.14 -32.44 -8.41
C ILE A 159 35.63 -32.78 -8.33
N GLN A 160 36.51 -31.79 -8.15
CA GLN A 160 37.94 -32.03 -8.02
C GLN A 160 38.26 -32.97 -6.86
N LYS A 161 37.61 -32.74 -5.70
CA LYS A 161 37.79 -33.60 -4.52
C LYS A 161 37.38 -35.04 -4.79
N LEU A 162 36.21 -35.24 -5.41
CA LEU A 162 35.71 -36.58 -5.73
C LEU A 162 36.63 -37.32 -6.70
N LEU A 163 37.16 -36.61 -7.72
CA LEU A 163 38.10 -37.20 -8.67
C LEU A 163 39.41 -37.61 -8.01
N MET A 164 39.92 -36.80 -7.07
CA MET A 164 41.11 -37.16 -6.29
C MET A 164 40.86 -38.39 -5.41
N GLU A 165 39.74 -38.42 -4.69
CA GLU A 165 39.34 -39.58 -3.86
C GLU A 165 39.20 -40.85 -4.72
N GLU A 166 38.60 -40.75 -5.92
CA GLU A 166 38.48 -41.87 -6.85
C GLU A 166 39.86 -42.36 -7.34
N GLU A 167 40.79 -41.46 -7.64
CA GLU A 167 42.15 -41.83 -8.06
C GLU A 167 42.93 -42.55 -6.94
N GLU A 168 42.82 -42.08 -5.70
CA GLU A 168 43.41 -42.74 -4.53
C GLU A 168 42.85 -44.15 -4.32
N LEU A 169 41.53 -44.32 -4.41
CA LEU A 169 40.89 -45.63 -4.31
C LEU A 169 41.37 -46.59 -5.41
N LEU A 170 41.48 -46.10 -6.65
CA LEU A 170 42.01 -46.89 -7.75
C LEU A 170 43.49 -47.25 -7.58
N GLN A 171 44.29 -46.37 -6.97
CA GLN A 171 45.69 -46.66 -6.63
C GLN A 171 45.79 -47.73 -5.54
N GLU A 172 44.97 -47.64 -4.50
CA GLU A 172 44.91 -48.62 -3.42
C GLU A 172 44.47 -50.00 -3.93
N GLU A 173 43.44 -50.05 -4.78
CA GLU A 173 42.95 -51.30 -5.38
C GLU A 173 44.04 -51.95 -6.24
N ARG A 174 44.80 -51.16 -7.02
CA ARG A 174 45.94 -51.68 -7.77
C ARG A 174 47.00 -52.27 -6.85
N ARG A 175 47.35 -51.58 -5.75
CA ARG A 175 48.34 -52.08 -4.78
C ARG A 175 47.87 -53.40 -4.14
N SER A 176 46.61 -53.48 -3.72
CA SER A 176 46.03 -54.71 -3.17
C SER A 176 46.09 -55.88 -4.18
N LYS A 177 45.78 -55.63 -5.47
CA LYS A 177 45.87 -56.66 -6.52
C LYS A 177 47.30 -57.15 -6.72
N ASP A 178 48.28 -56.25 -6.71
CA ASP A 178 49.69 -56.61 -6.84
C ASP A 178 50.18 -57.45 -5.65
N GLU A 179 49.76 -57.11 -4.43
CA GLU A 179 50.05 -57.88 -3.21
C GLU A 179 49.42 -59.29 -3.26
N ASP A 180 48.14 -59.38 -3.65
CA ASP A 180 47.42 -60.65 -3.83
C ASP A 180 48.08 -61.53 -4.91
N GLU A 181 48.50 -60.93 -6.04
CA GLU A 181 49.18 -61.65 -7.11
C GLU A 181 50.55 -62.18 -6.64
N GLN A 182 51.31 -61.39 -5.90
CA GLN A 182 52.59 -61.82 -5.32
C GLN A 182 52.39 -62.99 -4.36
N LEU A 183 51.39 -62.92 -3.49
CA LEU A 183 51.06 -64.00 -2.56
C LEU A 183 50.67 -65.28 -3.30
N ALA A 184 49.84 -65.18 -4.35
CA ALA A 184 49.44 -66.31 -5.18
C ALA A 184 50.64 -66.99 -5.86
N ARG A 185 51.59 -66.20 -6.39
CA ARG A 185 52.84 -66.72 -6.98
C ARG A 185 53.69 -67.47 -5.96
N GLN A 186 53.82 -66.94 -4.73
CA GLN A 186 54.55 -67.61 -3.65
C GLN A 186 53.92 -68.95 -3.28
N LEU A 187 52.60 -69.00 -3.10
CA LEU A 187 51.86 -70.22 -2.80
C LEU A 187 52.02 -71.27 -3.91
N SER A 188 51.94 -70.84 -5.18
CA SER A 188 52.14 -71.73 -6.33
C SER A 188 53.54 -72.36 -6.33
N ASN A 189 54.59 -71.56 -6.10
CA ASN A 189 55.97 -72.08 -6.04
C ASN A 189 56.14 -73.11 -4.91
N GLN A 190 55.55 -72.87 -3.74
CA GLN A 190 55.59 -73.81 -2.62
C GLN A 190 54.94 -75.15 -2.96
N LEU A 191 53.77 -75.12 -3.62
CA LEU A 191 53.05 -76.33 -4.04
C LEU A 191 53.79 -77.14 -5.11
N VAL A 192 54.52 -76.48 -6.01
CA VAL A 192 55.31 -77.16 -7.06
C VAL A 192 56.62 -77.74 -6.51
N SER A 193 57.13 -77.22 -5.40
CA SER A 193 58.37 -77.68 -4.74
C SER A 193 58.18 -78.80 -3.69
N ALA A 194 56.94 -79.20 -3.41
CA ALA A 194 56.57 -80.28 -2.49
C ALA A 194 56.25 -81.58 -3.25
#